data_AF-A0A2M7KWP1-F1
#
_entry.id   AF-A0A2M7KWP1-F1
#
_cell.length_a   1.000
_cell.length_b   1.000
_cell.length_c   1.000
_cell.angle_alpha   90.00
_cell.angle_beta   90.00
_cell.angle_gamma   90.00
#
_symmetry.space_group_name_H-M   'P 1'
#
loop_
_entity.id
_entity.type
_entity.pdbx_description
1 polymer ?
#
loop_
_entity_poly.entity_id
_entity_poly.type
_entity_poly.pdbx_seq_one_letter_code
_entity_poly.pdbx_strand_id
1 'polypeptide(L)'
;METTSGRFSTTRGACKAEYPAHPRRKQAGHTFTTPLRTTRRTQVTTIALLFVVPIGIGAADPLLDPDQPYTATASNPVTYNISISLVFTPPYHTKKAAVWMVRPPSLPGQEVSDYTVTPAPTAEGPDPLYGNSLMYFQFNQPNGAQILTPHYKLVCSELHWDLDPAKVLVVKKYPPTFDRYLRSEQKVVVNDQIQAVARRIVGDSQSPFEKARKVILYVIDALTYGHDLCSLQASSLHALSNKHGHCSDYHGFSTALLRAVGVPARVAYGIEPVDRKKASPSHCKLEVYLAPYGWVNFDVSETDKLLTKLEQDETKSPTDKTAARAQTLARLFGGFKDNTWYRMTAGTDYPLVPAPAAANPPLIRTAYIECDGEPLPDPDPSNPANKLFAWHLLIDWGREAGAE
;
A
#
# COMPACT_ATOMS: atom_id res chain seq x y z
N MET A 1 17.53 -38.15 -42.81
CA MET A 1 18.63 -37.44 -42.10
C MET A 1 17.93 -36.47 -41.15
N GLU A 2 17.48 -36.90 -39.96
CA GLU A 2 18.27 -37.01 -38.71
C GLU A 2 19.04 -35.69 -38.45
N THR A 3 18.86 -34.94 -37.35
CA THR A 3 18.69 -35.33 -35.93
C THR A 3 18.09 -34.20 -35.03
N THR A 4 17.35 -34.63 -34.00
CA THR A 4 17.17 -34.16 -32.58
C THR A 4 17.77 -32.82 -32.10
N SER A 5 17.11 -31.99 -31.28
CA SER A 5 16.85 -32.11 -29.82
C SER A 5 16.42 -30.69 -29.32
N GLY A 6 15.78 -30.37 -28.20
CA GLY A 6 15.29 -31.06 -27.01
C GLY A 6 14.62 -29.99 -26.12
N ARG A 7 13.42 -30.28 -25.59
CA ARG A 7 12.69 -29.45 -24.62
C ARG A 7 13.31 -29.61 -23.23
N PHE A 8 13.59 -28.51 -22.54
CA PHE A 8 13.80 -28.51 -21.09
C PHE A 8 12.60 -27.86 -20.38
N SER A 9 11.86 -28.70 -19.66
CA SER A 9 10.80 -28.35 -18.72
C SER A 9 11.33 -28.64 -17.33
N THR A 10 11.53 -27.62 -16.50
CA THR A 10 11.95 -27.77 -15.10
C THR A 10 10.76 -27.58 -14.17
N THR A 11 10.05 -28.67 -13.90
CA THR A 11 9.05 -28.77 -12.83
C THR A 11 9.76 -28.90 -11.48
N ARG A 12 9.62 -27.92 -10.59
CA ARG A 12 10.02 -28.05 -9.17
C ARG A 12 9.04 -28.98 -8.44
N GLY A 13 9.55 -30.05 -7.85
CA GLY A 13 8.80 -31.09 -7.16
C GLY A 13 8.25 -30.64 -5.80
N ALA A 14 7.02 -31.06 -5.48
CA ALA A 14 6.36 -30.87 -4.21
C ALA A 14 6.40 -32.17 -3.38
N CYS A 15 7.05 -32.14 -2.21
CA CYS A 15 6.93 -33.18 -1.19
C CYS A 15 5.67 -32.94 -0.34
N LYS A 16 4.77 -33.93 -0.30
CA LYS A 16 3.64 -34.02 0.65
C LYS A 16 4.09 -34.76 1.91
N ALA A 17 3.63 -34.29 3.08
CA ALA A 17 3.65 -35.05 4.33
C ALA A 17 2.28 -34.94 5.01
N GLU A 18 1.63 -36.07 5.23
CA GLU A 18 0.39 -36.26 5.99
C GLU A 18 0.72 -36.60 7.46
N TYR A 19 -0.09 -36.13 8.42
CA TYR A 19 -0.17 -36.70 9.77
C TYR A 19 -1.61 -36.66 10.32
N PRO A 20 -2.03 -37.64 11.16
CA PRO A 20 -3.43 -37.94 11.44
C PRO A 20 -3.96 -37.34 12.76
N ALA A 21 -5.29 -37.33 12.87
CA ALA A 21 -6.11 -36.79 13.96
C ALA A 21 -6.29 -37.72 15.17
N HIS A 22 -6.62 -37.17 16.35
CA HIS A 22 -7.30 -37.88 17.46
C HIS A 22 -7.91 -36.91 18.52
N PRO A 23 -8.80 -37.35 19.44
CA PRO A 23 -10.18 -36.84 19.50
C PRO A 23 -10.62 -36.14 20.81
N ARG A 24 -11.88 -35.64 20.77
CA ARG A 24 -12.67 -34.97 21.82
C ARG A 24 -12.91 -35.80 23.09
N ARG A 25 -13.07 -35.11 24.24
CA ARG A 25 -13.70 -35.63 25.46
C ARG A 25 -14.76 -34.67 26.01
N LYS A 26 -15.95 -35.22 26.33
CA LYS A 26 -17.11 -34.60 27.00
C LYS A 26 -17.03 -34.82 28.53
N GLN A 27 -17.67 -33.95 29.32
CA GLN A 27 -18.64 -34.23 30.42
C GLN A 27 -18.94 -32.90 31.17
N ALA A 28 -20.21 -32.46 31.27
CA ALA A 28 -21.20 -32.70 32.34
C ALA A 28 -20.66 -32.28 33.72
N GLY A 29 -21.24 -31.39 34.53
CA GLY A 29 -22.64 -30.99 34.75
C GLY A 29 -22.91 -31.19 36.25
N HIS A 30 -23.41 -30.18 36.98
CA HIS A 30 -24.36 -30.32 38.10
C HIS A 30 -24.66 -28.98 38.79
N THR A 31 -25.95 -28.70 38.87
CA THR A 31 -26.65 -27.67 39.64
C THR A 31 -27.01 -28.18 41.04
N PHE A 32 -27.04 -27.30 42.03
CA PHE A 32 -27.85 -27.47 43.25
C PHE A 32 -28.37 -26.12 43.75
N THR A 33 -29.62 -26.12 44.18
CA THR A 33 -30.43 -24.96 44.56
C THR A 33 -30.86 -25.01 46.04
N THR A 34 -30.94 -23.82 46.65
CA THR A 34 -31.89 -23.35 47.71
C THR A 34 -31.81 -23.88 49.16
N PRO A 35 -32.44 -23.24 50.19
CA PRO A 35 -32.94 -21.85 50.34
C PRO A 35 -32.76 -21.17 51.76
N LEU A 36 -33.12 -19.87 51.81
CA LEU A 36 -33.83 -19.07 52.86
C LEU A 36 -33.40 -19.10 54.35
N ARG A 37 -33.10 -17.91 54.93
CA ARG A 37 -33.98 -17.22 55.92
C ARG A 37 -33.47 -15.83 56.32
N THR A 38 -34.42 -14.93 56.52
CA THR A 38 -34.34 -13.54 56.98
C THR A 38 -34.27 -13.41 58.51
N THR A 39 -33.48 -12.47 59.02
CA THR A 39 -33.76 -11.72 60.27
C THR A 39 -33.08 -10.35 60.25
N ARG A 40 -33.84 -9.29 60.57
CA ARG A 40 -33.37 -7.91 60.78
C ARG A 40 -32.69 -7.79 62.15
N ARG A 41 -31.56 -7.06 62.22
CA ARG A 41 -31.23 -6.15 63.34
C ARG A 41 -30.16 -5.13 62.91
N THR A 42 -30.47 -3.87 63.16
CA THR A 42 -29.65 -2.66 63.04
C THR A 42 -28.38 -2.73 63.89
N GLN A 43 -27.23 -2.33 63.32
CA GLN A 43 -26.22 -1.51 64.02
C GLN A 43 -25.14 -0.96 63.06
N VAL A 44 -24.53 0.11 63.53
CA VAL A 44 -23.80 1.17 62.84
C VAL A 44 -22.32 0.80 62.62
N THR A 45 -21.89 0.98 61.38
CA THR A 45 -20.57 1.44 60.89
C THR A 45 -19.27 0.87 61.50
N THR A 46 -18.63 -0.02 60.73
CA THR A 46 -17.16 -0.04 60.54
C THR A 46 -16.88 -0.51 59.11
N ILE A 47 -16.46 0.39 58.21
CA ILE A 47 -16.06 0.03 56.84
C ILE A 47 -14.68 -0.61 56.92
N ALA A 48 -14.62 -1.94 56.84
CA ALA A 48 -13.41 -2.65 56.50
C ALA A 48 -13.22 -2.54 54.97
N LEU A 49 -12.15 -1.86 54.54
CA LEU A 49 -11.71 -1.89 53.14
C LEU A 49 -11.33 -3.35 52.80
N LEU A 50 -12.25 -4.07 52.16
CA LEU A 50 -11.92 -5.26 51.39
C LEU A 50 -11.13 -4.77 50.17
N PHE A 51 -9.82 -5.05 50.17
CA PHE A 51 -9.02 -5.04 48.94
C PHE A 51 -9.60 -6.12 48.02
N VAL A 52 -10.52 -5.71 47.15
CA VAL A 52 -10.83 -6.47 45.94
C VAL A 52 -9.61 -6.33 45.05
N VAL A 53 -8.76 -7.35 45.06
CA VAL A 53 -7.76 -7.54 44.00
C VAL A 53 -8.57 -7.67 42.71
N PRO A 54 -8.41 -6.75 41.72
CA PRO A 54 -9.06 -6.95 40.45
C PRO A 54 -8.46 -8.20 39.81
N ILE A 55 -9.28 -9.24 39.75
CA ILE A 55 -9.04 -10.44 38.98
C ILE A 55 -8.94 -10.00 37.51
N GLY A 56 -7.74 -10.14 36.95
CA GLY A 56 -7.46 -10.20 35.51
C GLY A 56 -8.07 -9.08 34.66
N ILE A 57 -7.33 -7.99 34.47
CA ILE A 57 -7.47 -7.22 33.23
C ILE A 57 -7.00 -8.15 32.10
N GLY A 58 -7.94 -8.84 31.46
CA GLY A 58 -7.66 -9.46 30.17
C GLY A 58 -7.10 -8.38 29.24
N ALA A 59 -6.00 -8.70 28.53
CA ALA A 59 -5.45 -7.80 27.53
C ALA A 59 -6.61 -7.32 26.66
N ALA A 60 -6.87 -6.00 26.63
CA ALA A 60 -7.93 -5.44 25.81
C ALA A 60 -7.71 -5.91 24.38
N ASP A 61 -8.77 -6.40 23.72
CA ASP A 61 -8.69 -6.74 22.31
C ASP A 61 -8.05 -5.55 21.55
N PRO A 62 -7.11 -5.80 20.63
CA PRO A 62 -6.43 -4.72 19.93
C PRO A 62 -7.47 -3.88 19.22
N LEU A 63 -7.38 -2.57 19.37
CA LEU A 63 -8.22 -1.65 18.61
C LEU A 63 -7.95 -1.88 17.12
N LEU A 64 -8.94 -2.41 16.41
CA LEU A 64 -8.89 -2.57 14.96
C LEU A 64 -9.45 -1.30 14.33
N ASP A 65 -8.55 -0.39 13.98
CA ASP A 65 -8.91 0.87 13.35
C ASP A 65 -8.09 1.06 12.07
N PRO A 66 -8.73 1.05 10.88
CA PRO A 66 -8.00 1.23 9.65
C PRO A 66 -7.50 2.67 9.43
N ASP A 67 -7.95 3.63 10.25
CA ASP A 67 -7.55 5.03 10.19
C ASP A 67 -6.48 5.37 11.25
N GLN A 68 -6.02 4.37 12.02
CA GLN A 68 -4.95 4.57 12.99
C GLN A 68 -3.64 5.02 12.30
N PRO A 69 -2.86 5.92 12.93
CA PRO A 69 -1.55 6.31 12.44
C PRO A 69 -0.59 5.12 12.35
N TYR A 70 0.50 5.25 11.58
CA TYR A 70 1.56 4.25 11.59
C TYR A 70 2.16 4.13 12.99
N THR A 71 2.45 2.90 13.40
CA THR A 71 3.04 2.57 14.70
C THR A 71 4.56 2.40 14.63
N ALA A 72 5.17 2.68 13.50
CA ALA A 72 6.60 2.48 13.26
C ALA A 72 7.47 3.49 14.02
N THR A 73 8.70 3.08 14.32
CA THR A 73 9.72 3.99 14.83
C THR A 73 10.31 4.77 13.67
N ALA A 74 10.39 6.10 13.83
CA ALA A 74 10.97 6.99 12.83
C ALA A 74 12.47 7.21 13.09
N SER A 75 13.29 7.22 12.04
CA SER A 75 14.73 7.54 12.12
C SER A 75 15.21 8.26 10.85
N ASN A 76 16.42 8.81 10.89
CA ASN A 76 17.11 9.38 9.72
C ASN A 76 16.24 10.36 8.91
N PRO A 77 15.73 11.46 9.51
CA PRO A 77 14.90 12.41 8.78
C PRO A 77 15.71 13.12 7.66
N VAL A 78 15.05 13.36 6.53
CA VAL A 78 15.58 14.15 5.41
C VAL A 78 14.57 15.25 5.07
N THR A 79 15.09 16.47 4.97
CA THR A 79 14.31 17.64 4.54
C THR A 79 14.44 17.85 3.04
N TYR A 80 13.30 18.01 2.37
CA TYR A 80 13.17 18.36 0.97
C TYR A 80 12.39 19.67 0.84
N ASN A 81 12.91 20.61 0.05
CA ASN A 81 12.15 21.74 -0.45
C ASN A 81 11.62 21.37 -1.83
N ILE A 82 10.35 21.02 -1.94
CA ILE A 82 9.73 20.52 -3.17
C ILE A 82 9.08 21.66 -3.94
N SER A 83 9.42 21.78 -5.22
CA SER A 83 8.79 22.67 -6.18
C SER A 83 8.36 21.86 -7.39
N ILE A 84 7.06 21.78 -7.64
CA ILE A 84 6.50 21.06 -8.78
C ILE A 84 6.01 22.08 -9.79
N SER A 85 6.27 21.88 -11.08
CA SER A 85 5.63 22.61 -12.19
C SER A 85 4.91 21.61 -13.09
N LEU A 86 3.59 21.53 -12.95
CA LEU A 86 2.72 20.80 -13.87
C LEU A 86 2.35 21.72 -15.02
N VAL A 87 2.76 21.39 -16.24
CA VAL A 87 2.43 22.15 -17.45
C VAL A 87 1.59 21.29 -18.36
N PHE A 88 0.43 21.78 -18.79
CA PHE A 88 -0.42 21.10 -19.77
C PHE A 88 -0.96 22.08 -20.80
N THR A 89 -1.19 21.61 -22.02
CA THR A 89 -1.73 22.43 -23.11
C THR A 89 -3.09 21.87 -23.53
N PRO A 90 -4.20 22.52 -23.14
CA PRO A 90 -5.53 22.14 -23.60
C PRO A 90 -5.63 22.16 -25.13
N PRO A 91 -6.41 21.26 -25.75
CA PRO A 91 -6.75 21.34 -27.17
C PRO A 91 -7.29 22.72 -27.57
N TYR A 92 -7.03 23.14 -28.81
CA TYR A 92 -7.52 24.43 -29.30
C TYR A 92 -9.04 24.54 -29.17
N HIS A 93 -9.51 25.72 -28.73
CA HIS A 93 -10.91 26.02 -28.43
C HIS A 93 -11.55 25.31 -27.23
N THR A 94 -10.76 24.64 -26.37
CA THR A 94 -11.25 24.06 -25.11
C THR A 94 -12.10 25.08 -24.33
N LYS A 95 -13.31 24.69 -23.91
CA LYS A 95 -14.21 25.56 -23.14
C LYS A 95 -13.96 25.47 -21.64
N LYS A 96 -13.61 24.29 -21.16
CA LYS A 96 -13.27 24.03 -19.75
C LYS A 96 -12.15 23.01 -19.67
N ALA A 97 -11.10 23.36 -18.95
CA ALA A 97 -10.13 22.39 -18.45
C ALA A 97 -10.27 22.22 -16.94
N ALA A 98 -10.16 21.00 -16.47
CA ALA A 98 -10.29 20.62 -15.07
C ALA A 98 -9.08 19.77 -14.67
N VAL A 99 -8.47 20.09 -13.53
CA VAL A 99 -7.31 19.38 -13.02
C VAL A 99 -7.59 18.94 -11.59
N TRP A 100 -7.29 17.67 -11.29
CA TRP A 100 -7.25 17.13 -9.95
C TRP A 100 -5.82 16.76 -9.61
N MET A 101 -5.36 17.27 -8.46
CA MET A 101 -4.06 16.93 -7.88
C MET A 101 -4.27 16.55 -6.41
N VAL A 102 -3.31 15.83 -5.85
CA VAL A 102 -3.35 15.43 -4.44
C VAL A 102 -2.42 16.33 -3.64
N ARG A 103 -2.91 16.91 -2.53
CA ARG A 103 -2.04 17.53 -1.54
C ARG A 103 -1.40 16.42 -0.68
N PRO A 104 -0.07 16.39 -0.53
CA PRO A 104 0.58 15.41 0.33
C PRO A 104 0.10 15.55 1.78
N PRO A 105 -0.28 14.46 2.45
CA PRO A 105 -0.66 14.49 3.85
C PRO A 105 0.54 14.61 4.78
N SER A 106 0.32 15.16 5.98
CA SER A 106 1.21 14.96 7.14
C SER A 106 0.76 13.72 7.93
N LEU A 107 1.70 12.85 8.29
CA LEU A 107 1.49 11.58 9.00
C LEU A 107 2.79 11.14 9.71
N PRO A 108 2.79 10.15 10.62
CA PRO A 108 4.02 9.72 11.27
C PRO A 108 5.13 9.36 10.26
N GLY A 109 6.30 9.98 10.41
CA GLY A 109 7.45 9.83 9.50
C GLY A 109 7.39 10.68 8.22
N GLN A 110 6.40 11.56 8.08
CA GLN A 110 6.28 12.49 6.96
C GLN A 110 5.53 13.77 7.40
N GLU A 111 6.23 14.90 7.42
CA GLU A 111 5.65 16.20 7.77
C GLU A 111 5.71 17.14 6.57
N VAL A 112 4.57 17.72 6.22
CA VAL A 112 4.44 18.73 5.17
C VAL A 112 4.16 20.08 5.81
N SER A 113 4.94 21.09 5.43
CA SER A 113 4.79 22.48 5.87
C SER A 113 4.99 23.45 4.69
N ASP A 114 4.65 24.71 4.91
CA ASP A 114 4.81 25.81 3.94
C ASP A 114 4.16 25.53 2.57
N TYR A 115 3.02 24.82 2.57
CA TYR A 115 2.34 24.44 1.35
C TYR A 115 1.70 25.64 0.66
N THR A 116 2.12 25.92 -0.56
CA THR A 116 1.52 26.91 -1.46
C THR A 116 1.30 26.28 -2.82
N VAL A 117 0.31 26.77 -3.56
CA VAL A 117 0.11 26.37 -4.96
C VAL A 117 -0.41 27.56 -5.75
N THR A 118 0.18 27.78 -6.93
CA THR A 118 -0.22 28.86 -7.85
C THR A 118 -0.65 28.28 -9.19
N PRO A 119 -1.80 28.70 -9.75
CA PRO A 119 -2.89 29.43 -9.10
C PRO A 119 -3.47 28.69 -7.88
N ALA A 120 -4.21 29.41 -7.04
CA ALA A 120 -4.94 28.80 -5.93
C ALA A 120 -6.00 27.80 -6.44
N PRO A 121 -6.27 26.70 -5.71
CA PRO A 121 -7.27 25.72 -6.13
C PRO A 121 -8.65 26.35 -6.14
N THR A 122 -9.47 25.95 -7.11
CA THR A 122 -10.89 26.30 -7.17
C THR A 122 -11.67 25.67 -6.03
N ALA A 123 -11.31 24.45 -5.64
CA ALA A 123 -11.84 23.77 -4.47
C ALA A 123 -10.81 22.79 -3.91
N GLU A 124 -10.94 22.45 -2.64
CA GLU A 124 -10.14 21.41 -2.02
C GLU A 124 -10.94 20.68 -0.93
N GLY A 125 -10.75 19.37 -0.84
CA GLY A 125 -11.38 18.56 0.19
C GLY A 125 -10.93 17.09 0.16
N PRO A 126 -11.25 16.33 1.21
CA PRO A 126 -10.91 14.91 1.26
C PRO A 126 -11.79 14.10 0.29
N ASP A 127 -11.22 13.07 -0.32
CA ASP A 127 -12.03 12.02 -0.92
C ASP A 127 -12.81 11.27 0.20
N PRO A 128 -14.08 10.88 -0.06
CA PRO A 128 -14.96 10.30 0.95
C PRO A 128 -14.58 8.87 1.37
N LEU A 129 -13.63 8.22 0.70
CA LEU A 129 -13.31 6.82 0.91
C LEU A 129 -12.06 6.62 1.76
N TYR A 130 -10.98 7.34 1.45
CA TYR A 130 -9.69 7.23 2.15
C TYR A 130 -9.23 8.55 2.77
N GLY A 131 -9.92 9.67 2.52
CA GLY A 131 -9.56 10.97 3.06
C GLY A 131 -8.33 11.60 2.40
N ASN A 132 -7.96 11.18 1.18
CA ASN A 132 -6.90 11.82 0.41
C ASN A 132 -7.30 13.26 0.10
N SER A 133 -6.43 14.24 0.39
CA SER A 133 -6.72 15.66 0.15
C SER A 133 -6.63 15.98 -1.35
N LEU A 134 -7.78 16.16 -2.00
CA LEU A 134 -7.89 16.46 -3.42
C LEU A 134 -7.99 17.97 -3.64
N MET A 135 -7.09 18.52 -4.45
CA MET A 135 -7.16 19.88 -4.96
C MET A 135 -7.74 19.87 -6.37
N TYR A 136 -8.72 20.74 -6.61
CA TYR A 136 -9.40 20.90 -7.88
C TYR A 136 -9.11 22.28 -8.47
N PHE A 137 -8.75 22.33 -9.74
CA PHE A 137 -8.51 23.55 -10.49
C PHE A 137 -9.40 23.56 -11.74
N GLN A 138 -10.13 24.66 -11.94
CA GLN A 138 -10.93 24.87 -13.15
C GLN A 138 -10.40 26.08 -13.94
N PHE A 139 -10.15 25.84 -15.23
CA PHE A 139 -9.79 26.87 -16.19
C PHE A 139 -10.92 27.04 -17.20
N ASN A 140 -11.50 28.24 -17.27
CA ASN A 140 -12.54 28.57 -18.24
C ASN A 140 -11.92 29.17 -19.49
N GLN A 141 -12.26 28.63 -20.65
CA GLN A 141 -11.74 29.03 -21.96
C GLN A 141 -10.20 29.20 -21.96
N PRO A 142 -9.44 28.20 -21.49
CA PRO A 142 -7.99 28.32 -21.37
C PRO A 142 -7.36 28.58 -22.74
N ASN A 143 -6.39 29.49 -22.76
CA ASN A 143 -5.60 29.81 -23.95
C ASN A 143 -4.12 29.55 -23.67
N GLY A 144 -3.48 28.79 -24.57
CA GLY A 144 -2.08 28.38 -24.42
C GLY A 144 -1.86 27.38 -23.28
N ALA A 145 -0.58 27.16 -22.95
CA ALA A 145 -0.18 26.28 -21.87
C ALA A 145 -0.65 26.82 -20.51
N GLN A 146 -1.18 25.93 -19.69
CA GLN A 146 -1.55 26.19 -18.30
C GLN A 146 -0.48 25.62 -17.38
N ILE A 147 -0.21 26.30 -16.27
CA ILE A 147 0.84 25.91 -15.31
C ILE A 147 0.23 25.88 -13.91
N LEU A 148 0.45 24.79 -13.19
CA LEU A 148 0.21 24.67 -11.75
C LEU A 148 1.54 24.46 -11.04
N THR A 149 1.80 25.27 -10.02
CA THR A 149 3.08 25.26 -9.31
C THR A 149 2.90 25.07 -7.80
N PRO A 150 2.76 23.82 -7.31
CA PRO A 150 2.81 23.55 -5.88
C PRO A 150 4.24 23.62 -5.33
N HIS A 151 4.39 24.27 -4.19
CA HIS A 151 5.62 24.35 -3.40
C HIS A 151 5.34 23.95 -1.96
N TYR A 152 6.23 23.18 -1.35
CA TYR A 152 6.15 22.81 0.07
C TYR A 152 7.47 22.30 0.60
N LYS A 153 7.63 22.42 1.91
CA LYS A 153 8.68 21.74 2.66
C LYS A 153 8.17 20.38 3.12
N LEU A 154 9.02 19.37 3.01
CA LEU A 154 8.76 17.99 3.39
C LEU A 154 9.88 17.49 4.29
N VAL A 155 9.57 17.02 5.49
CA VAL A 155 10.50 16.22 6.31
C VAL A 155 10.04 14.77 6.24
N CYS A 156 10.85 13.88 5.66
CA CYS A 156 10.54 12.46 5.54
C CYS A 156 11.56 11.63 6.32
N SER A 157 11.08 10.71 7.13
CA SER A 157 11.92 9.79 7.93
C SER A 157 11.83 8.37 7.39
N GLU A 158 12.86 7.58 7.67
CA GLU A 158 12.74 6.13 7.61
C GLU A 158 11.74 5.66 8.65
N LEU A 159 10.95 4.64 8.32
CA LEU A 159 10.05 3.98 9.26
C LEU A 159 10.43 2.50 9.38
N HIS A 160 10.60 2.06 10.62
CA HIS A 160 10.94 0.69 11.00
C HIS A 160 9.83 0.12 11.87
N TRP A 161 9.16 -0.94 11.41
CA TRP A 161 8.10 -1.60 12.19
C TRP A 161 8.62 -2.69 13.11
N ASP A 162 9.84 -3.19 12.87
CA ASP A 162 10.45 -4.30 13.60
C ASP A 162 9.47 -5.46 13.83
N LEU A 163 8.81 -5.86 12.73
CA LEU A 163 7.76 -6.87 12.76
C LEU A 163 8.28 -8.18 13.37
N ASP A 164 7.60 -8.61 14.43
CA ASP A 164 7.72 -9.96 14.97
C ASP A 164 6.53 -10.79 14.45
N PRO A 165 6.76 -11.75 13.55
CA PRO A 165 5.70 -12.59 12.99
C PRO A 165 4.86 -13.30 14.05
N ALA A 166 5.44 -13.62 15.21
CA ALA A 166 4.75 -14.31 16.30
C ALA A 166 3.77 -13.39 17.06
N LYS A 167 3.94 -12.07 16.96
CA LYS A 167 3.06 -11.08 17.58
C LYS A 167 1.92 -10.62 16.66
N VAL A 168 1.97 -10.98 15.38
CA VAL A 168 0.90 -10.65 14.43
C VAL A 168 -0.34 -11.48 14.74
N LEU A 169 -1.45 -10.79 14.98
CA LEU A 169 -2.69 -11.38 15.45
C LEU A 169 -3.54 -11.92 14.31
N VAL A 170 -4.17 -13.06 14.56
CA VAL A 170 -5.17 -13.63 13.65
C VAL A 170 -6.52 -12.96 13.91
N VAL A 171 -6.88 -12.02 13.06
CA VAL A 171 -8.19 -11.35 13.10
C VAL A 171 -9.23 -12.23 12.39
N LYS A 172 -10.17 -12.80 13.14
CA LYS A 172 -11.24 -13.66 12.57
C LYS A 172 -12.24 -12.88 11.73
N LYS A 173 -12.52 -11.64 12.13
CA LYS A 173 -13.48 -10.75 11.46
C LYS A 173 -13.04 -9.30 11.69
N TYR A 174 -12.80 -8.58 10.61
CA TYR A 174 -12.58 -7.14 10.68
C TYR A 174 -13.91 -6.40 10.81
N PRO A 175 -13.94 -5.23 11.48
CA PRO A 175 -15.13 -4.39 11.50
C PRO A 175 -15.43 -3.81 10.10
N PRO A 176 -16.68 -3.37 9.82
CA PRO A 176 -17.07 -2.85 8.50
C PRO A 176 -16.23 -1.67 7.99
N THR A 177 -15.55 -0.95 8.89
CA THR A 177 -14.59 0.10 8.51
C THR A 177 -13.47 -0.42 7.61
N PHE A 178 -13.17 -1.73 7.63
CA PHE A 178 -12.17 -2.35 6.75
C PHE A 178 -12.70 -2.78 5.38
N ASP A 179 -14.00 -2.70 5.10
CA ASP A 179 -14.61 -3.21 3.87
C ASP A 179 -13.95 -2.59 2.62
N ARG A 180 -13.57 -1.31 2.69
CA ARG A 180 -12.84 -0.59 1.63
C ARG A 180 -11.47 -1.19 1.30
N TYR A 181 -10.84 -1.89 2.24
CA TYR A 181 -9.53 -2.53 2.08
C TYR A 181 -9.61 -4.02 1.78
N LEU A 182 -10.82 -4.57 1.66
CA LEU A 182 -11.09 -5.98 1.35
C LEU A 182 -11.85 -6.16 0.02
N ARG A 183 -12.45 -5.08 -0.50
CA ARG A 183 -13.24 -5.11 -1.73
C ARG A 183 -12.41 -5.25 -3.02
N SER A 184 -13.09 -5.70 -4.06
CA SER A 184 -12.63 -5.57 -5.45
C SER A 184 -12.79 -4.14 -5.95
N GLU A 185 -11.90 -3.72 -6.84
CA GLU A 185 -11.88 -2.41 -7.52
C GLU A 185 -11.79 -2.60 -9.04
N GLN A 186 -11.91 -1.52 -9.83
CA GLN A 186 -11.89 -1.51 -11.29
C GLN A 186 -10.61 -2.14 -11.85
N LYS A 187 -9.46 -1.88 -11.21
CA LYS A 187 -8.14 -2.38 -11.63
C LYS A 187 -7.53 -3.36 -10.64
N VAL A 188 -7.71 -3.14 -9.35
CA VAL A 188 -7.38 -4.13 -8.30
C VAL A 188 -8.55 -5.11 -8.15
N VAL A 189 -8.75 -5.92 -9.20
CA VAL A 189 -9.87 -6.87 -9.29
C VAL A 189 -9.63 -8.06 -8.37
N VAL A 190 -10.65 -8.45 -7.61
CA VAL A 190 -10.73 -9.69 -6.82
C VAL A 190 -11.87 -10.53 -7.38
N ASN A 191 -11.53 -11.51 -8.22
CA ASN A 191 -12.47 -12.44 -8.83
C ASN A 191 -12.08 -13.91 -8.54
N ASP A 192 -12.83 -14.87 -9.09
CA ASP A 192 -12.57 -16.30 -8.87
C ASP A 192 -11.16 -16.76 -9.30
N GLN A 193 -10.57 -16.15 -10.34
CA GLN A 193 -9.22 -16.47 -10.78
C GLN A 193 -8.18 -16.02 -9.76
N ILE A 194 -8.27 -14.75 -9.31
CA ILE A 194 -7.41 -14.20 -8.26
C ILE A 194 -7.58 -15.00 -6.97
N GLN A 195 -8.81 -15.32 -6.60
CA GLN A 195 -9.15 -16.11 -5.42
C GLN A 195 -8.53 -17.52 -5.48
N ALA A 196 -8.58 -18.19 -6.63
CA ALA A 196 -7.98 -19.51 -6.81
C ALA A 196 -6.46 -19.46 -6.66
N VAL A 197 -5.81 -18.46 -7.26
CA VAL A 197 -4.35 -18.26 -7.15
C VAL A 197 -3.96 -17.95 -5.70
N ALA A 198 -4.66 -17.04 -5.05
CA ALA A 198 -4.39 -16.66 -3.66
C ALA A 198 -4.54 -17.84 -2.70
N ARG A 199 -5.62 -18.63 -2.80
CA ARG A 199 -5.82 -19.85 -1.98
C ARG A 199 -4.71 -20.88 -2.19
N ARG A 200 -4.28 -21.09 -3.44
CA ARG A 200 -3.17 -22.00 -3.74
C ARG A 200 -1.86 -21.54 -3.10
N ILE A 201 -1.57 -20.24 -3.14
CA ILE A 201 -0.34 -19.65 -2.58
C ILE A 201 -0.33 -19.80 -1.05
N VAL A 202 -1.43 -19.43 -0.38
CA VAL A 202 -1.42 -19.37 1.08
C VAL A 202 -1.63 -20.72 1.75
N GLY A 203 -2.31 -21.66 1.07
CA GLY A 203 -2.71 -22.95 1.63
C GLY A 203 -3.60 -22.77 2.86
N ASP A 204 -3.37 -23.58 3.90
CA ASP A 204 -4.16 -23.54 5.13
C ASP A 204 -3.67 -22.51 6.16
N SER A 205 -2.75 -21.61 5.77
CA SER A 205 -2.19 -20.61 6.68
C SER A 205 -3.28 -19.71 7.27
N GLN A 206 -3.35 -19.65 8.60
CA GLN A 206 -4.23 -18.74 9.33
C GLN A 206 -3.54 -17.42 9.68
N SER A 207 -2.21 -17.38 9.70
CA SER A 207 -1.43 -16.17 10.03
C SER A 207 -1.52 -15.14 8.89
N PRO A 208 -2.02 -13.91 9.15
CA PRO A 208 -2.03 -12.83 8.15
C PRO A 208 -0.63 -12.49 7.65
N PHE A 209 0.38 -12.52 8.54
CA PHE A 209 1.77 -12.32 8.17
C PHE A 209 2.25 -13.39 7.19
N GLU A 210 2.03 -14.67 7.49
CA GLU A 210 2.46 -15.75 6.59
C GLU A 210 1.69 -15.73 5.26
N LYS A 211 0.42 -15.33 5.25
CA LYS A 211 -0.32 -15.09 4.00
C LYS A 211 0.36 -13.99 3.18
N ALA A 212 0.68 -12.86 3.79
CA ALA A 212 1.37 -11.75 3.13
C ALA A 212 2.76 -12.15 2.63
N ARG A 213 3.56 -12.81 3.46
CA ARG A 213 4.90 -13.30 3.10
C ARG A 213 4.85 -14.22 1.88
N LYS A 214 3.93 -15.20 1.86
CA LYS A 214 3.77 -16.12 0.72
C LYS A 214 3.30 -15.40 -0.55
N VAL A 215 2.36 -14.47 -0.44
CA VAL A 215 1.89 -13.67 -1.58
C VAL A 215 3.02 -12.81 -2.15
N ILE A 216 3.73 -12.07 -1.30
CA ILE A 216 4.84 -11.21 -1.72
C ILE A 216 5.94 -12.02 -2.40
N LEU A 217 6.35 -13.15 -1.82
CA LEU A 217 7.35 -14.04 -2.44
C LEU A 217 6.87 -14.64 -3.76
N TYR A 218 5.58 -15.00 -3.86
CA TYR A 218 5.01 -15.47 -5.11
C TYR A 218 5.04 -14.38 -6.19
N VAL A 219 4.70 -13.13 -5.85
CA VAL A 219 4.70 -12.03 -6.81
C VAL A 219 6.13 -11.73 -7.30
N ILE A 220 7.12 -11.73 -6.40
CA ILE A 220 8.55 -11.60 -6.75
C ILE A 220 8.99 -12.73 -7.69
N ASP A 221 8.58 -13.97 -7.45
CA ASP A 221 8.97 -15.12 -8.29
C ASP A 221 8.18 -15.19 -9.62
N ALA A 222 6.96 -14.66 -9.65
CA ALA A 222 6.03 -14.84 -10.76
C ALA A 222 6.05 -13.69 -11.78
N LEU A 223 6.46 -12.49 -11.40
CA LEU A 223 6.48 -11.32 -12.28
C LEU A 223 7.90 -11.00 -12.76
N THR A 224 7.99 -10.44 -13.95
CA THR A 224 9.20 -9.76 -14.44
C THR A 224 8.98 -8.25 -14.42
N TYR A 225 9.90 -7.52 -13.79
CA TYR A 225 9.81 -6.06 -13.75
C TYR A 225 10.18 -5.48 -15.11
N GLY A 226 9.28 -4.69 -15.68
CA GLY A 226 9.54 -4.01 -16.93
C GLY A 226 8.50 -2.97 -17.27
N HIS A 227 8.94 -2.02 -18.09
CA HIS A 227 8.15 -0.87 -18.52
C HIS A 227 7.43 -1.11 -19.85
N ASP A 228 8.00 -1.97 -20.68
CA ASP A 228 7.56 -2.34 -22.02
C ASP A 228 6.19 -3.04 -22.06
N LEU A 229 5.82 -3.73 -20.98
CA LEU A 229 4.54 -4.44 -20.88
C LEU A 229 3.90 -4.25 -19.50
N CYS A 230 3.58 -3.00 -19.15
CA CYS A 230 2.93 -2.64 -17.89
C CYS A 230 1.54 -2.02 -18.10
N SER A 231 0.66 -2.11 -17.10
CA SER A 231 -0.67 -1.49 -17.19
C SER A 231 -0.67 -0.02 -16.76
N LEU A 232 0.29 0.38 -15.92
CA LEU A 232 0.36 1.67 -15.21
C LEU A 232 -0.86 1.99 -14.33
N GLN A 233 -1.78 1.03 -14.13
CA GLN A 233 -3.09 1.23 -13.51
C GLN A 233 -3.31 0.33 -12.29
N ALA A 234 -2.26 -0.33 -11.81
CA ALA A 234 -2.33 -1.34 -10.75
C ALA A 234 -3.27 -2.51 -11.08
N SER A 235 -3.30 -2.93 -12.35
CA SER A 235 -4.20 -3.98 -12.83
C SER A 235 -3.78 -5.37 -12.35
N SER A 236 -4.57 -5.97 -11.45
CA SER A 236 -4.31 -7.32 -10.95
C SER A 236 -4.47 -8.39 -12.04
N LEU A 237 -5.39 -8.19 -12.99
CA LEU A 237 -5.61 -9.11 -14.10
C LEU A 237 -4.50 -9.02 -15.14
N HIS A 238 -3.95 -7.82 -15.39
CA HIS A 238 -2.78 -7.65 -16.27
C HIS A 238 -1.57 -8.41 -15.72
N ALA A 239 -1.29 -8.23 -14.42
CA ALA A 239 -0.19 -8.93 -13.76
C ALA A 239 -0.38 -10.46 -13.82
N LEU A 240 -1.62 -10.94 -13.58
CA LEU A 240 -1.94 -12.36 -13.66
C LEU A 240 -1.73 -12.94 -15.06
N SER A 241 -2.17 -12.24 -16.11
CA SER A 241 -2.11 -12.74 -17.49
C SER A 241 -0.73 -12.63 -18.10
N ASN A 242 -0.07 -11.48 -17.90
CA ASN A 242 1.18 -11.16 -18.58
C ASN A 242 2.42 -11.58 -17.81
N LYS A 243 2.31 -11.74 -16.48
CA LYS A 243 3.46 -12.02 -15.60
C LYS A 243 4.60 -11.02 -15.76
N HIS A 244 4.25 -9.79 -16.13
CA HIS A 244 5.17 -8.70 -16.43
C HIS A 244 4.49 -7.40 -16.06
N GLY A 245 5.27 -6.45 -15.53
CA GLY A 245 4.72 -5.14 -15.25
C GLY A 245 5.64 -4.23 -14.44
N HIS A 246 5.09 -3.08 -14.09
CA HIS A 246 5.78 -2.04 -13.34
C HIS A 246 5.40 -2.09 -11.84
N CYS A 247 5.91 -1.17 -11.02
CA CYS A 247 5.60 -1.12 -9.59
C CYS A 247 4.09 -1.16 -9.29
N SER A 248 3.26 -0.51 -10.10
CA SER A 248 1.80 -0.55 -9.96
C SER A 248 1.23 -1.95 -10.09
N ASP A 249 1.70 -2.73 -11.07
CA ASP A 249 1.22 -4.09 -11.33
C ASP A 249 1.62 -5.04 -10.19
N TYR A 250 2.85 -4.92 -9.68
CA TYR A 250 3.33 -5.68 -8.52
C TYR A 250 2.46 -5.43 -7.28
N HIS A 251 2.24 -4.17 -6.93
CA HIS A 251 1.52 -3.82 -5.71
C HIS A 251 0.00 -4.00 -5.86
N GLY A 252 -0.57 -3.73 -7.04
CA GLY A 252 -1.98 -4.01 -7.34
C GLY A 252 -2.29 -5.51 -7.29
N PHE A 253 -1.44 -6.35 -7.89
CA PHE A 253 -1.62 -7.79 -7.85
C PHE A 253 -1.44 -8.36 -6.44
N SER A 254 -0.41 -7.92 -5.71
CA SER A 254 -0.23 -8.29 -4.31
C SER A 254 -1.45 -7.92 -3.46
N THR A 255 -1.98 -6.71 -3.66
CA THR A 255 -3.19 -6.23 -2.97
C THR A 255 -4.39 -7.12 -3.27
N ALA A 256 -4.64 -7.44 -4.54
CA ALA A 256 -5.77 -8.28 -4.93
C ALA A 256 -5.66 -9.70 -4.35
N LEU A 257 -4.47 -10.31 -4.38
CA LEU A 257 -4.23 -11.64 -3.81
C LEU A 257 -4.44 -11.65 -2.29
N LEU A 258 -3.98 -10.62 -1.58
CA LEU A 258 -4.18 -10.47 -0.13
C LEU A 258 -5.65 -10.30 0.25
N ARG A 259 -6.36 -9.41 -0.45
CA ARG A 259 -7.79 -9.17 -0.25
C ARG A 259 -8.61 -10.43 -0.46
N ALA A 260 -8.28 -11.22 -1.48
CA ALA A 260 -8.92 -12.50 -1.76
C ALA A 260 -8.82 -13.49 -0.58
N VAL A 261 -7.78 -13.43 0.25
CA VAL A 261 -7.62 -14.33 1.42
C VAL A 261 -7.93 -13.65 2.75
N GLY A 262 -8.67 -12.54 2.70
CA GLY A 262 -9.22 -11.83 3.85
C GLY A 262 -8.19 -10.99 4.61
N VAL A 263 -7.07 -10.62 3.98
CA VAL A 263 -6.06 -9.74 4.58
C VAL A 263 -6.26 -8.32 4.03
N PRO A 264 -6.58 -7.31 4.86
CA PRO A 264 -6.75 -5.94 4.39
C PRO A 264 -5.44 -5.39 3.82
N ALA A 265 -5.52 -4.89 2.59
CA ALA A 265 -4.38 -4.36 1.86
C ALA A 265 -4.78 -3.16 1.00
N ARG A 266 -3.82 -2.29 0.74
CA ARG A 266 -3.98 -1.14 -0.17
C ARG A 266 -2.70 -0.85 -0.93
N VAL A 267 -2.87 -0.27 -2.12
CA VAL A 267 -1.78 0.38 -2.83
C VAL A 267 -1.63 1.78 -2.26
N ALA A 268 -0.42 2.16 -1.84
CA ALA A 268 -0.08 3.51 -1.43
C ALA A 268 0.77 4.16 -2.52
N TYR A 269 0.28 5.24 -3.12
CA TYR A 269 1.04 5.99 -4.12
C TYR A 269 1.80 7.13 -3.47
N GLY A 270 2.96 7.45 -4.04
CA GLY A 270 3.83 8.49 -3.55
C GLY A 270 4.81 8.98 -4.60
N ILE A 271 5.70 9.87 -4.16
CA ILE A 271 6.70 10.53 -5.00
C ILE A 271 8.09 10.28 -4.41
N GLU A 272 9.07 10.05 -5.29
CA GLU A 272 10.48 9.89 -4.97
C GLU A 272 11.28 11.16 -5.36
N PRO A 273 11.54 12.09 -4.43
CA PRO A 273 12.23 13.35 -4.71
C PRO A 273 13.76 13.19 -4.73
N VAL A 274 14.28 12.16 -5.41
CA VAL A 274 15.73 11.86 -5.42
C VAL A 274 16.30 11.54 -6.81
N ASP A 275 15.48 11.13 -7.78
CA ASP A 275 15.97 10.73 -9.10
C ASP A 275 15.60 11.75 -10.19
N ARG A 276 16.54 12.66 -10.51
CA ARG A 276 16.39 13.67 -11.59
C ARG A 276 16.35 13.07 -13.00
N LYS A 277 16.61 11.78 -13.16
CA LYS A 277 16.68 11.11 -14.46
C LYS A 277 15.42 10.32 -14.80
N LYS A 278 14.54 10.05 -13.82
CA LYS A 278 13.25 9.41 -14.09
C LYS A 278 12.30 10.41 -14.74
N ALA A 279 11.64 9.99 -15.82
CA ALA A 279 10.62 10.80 -16.49
C ALA A 279 9.32 10.91 -15.67
N SER A 280 9.12 10.04 -14.67
CA SER A 280 8.12 10.23 -13.61
C SER A 280 8.73 9.90 -12.25
N PRO A 281 8.57 10.77 -11.25
CA PRO A 281 8.99 10.51 -9.88
C PRO A 281 7.94 9.69 -9.10
N SER A 282 6.83 9.28 -9.73
CA SER A 282 5.79 8.49 -9.07
C SER A 282 6.26 7.07 -8.78
N HIS A 283 6.08 6.63 -7.54
CA HIS A 283 6.26 5.23 -7.15
C HIS A 283 5.15 4.82 -6.20
N CYS A 284 4.77 3.55 -6.22
CA CYS A 284 3.75 3.03 -5.31
C CYS A 284 4.33 1.86 -4.53
N LYS A 285 3.75 1.59 -3.37
CA LYS A 285 4.12 0.51 -2.46
C LYS A 285 2.87 -0.23 -2.00
N LEU A 286 3.06 -1.45 -1.51
CA LEU A 286 2.00 -2.22 -0.86
C LEU A 286 1.93 -1.84 0.62
N GLU A 287 0.73 -1.67 1.15
CA GLU A 287 0.49 -1.61 2.59
C GLU A 287 -0.47 -2.70 3.01
N VAL A 288 -0.11 -3.40 4.09
CA VAL A 288 -0.89 -4.52 4.65
C VAL A 288 -1.20 -4.22 6.10
N TYR A 289 -2.46 -4.40 6.51
CA TYR A 289 -2.85 -4.21 7.90
C TYR A 289 -2.55 -5.47 8.72
N LEU A 290 -1.60 -5.37 9.64
CA LEU A 290 -1.13 -6.47 10.50
C LEU A 290 -1.29 -6.05 11.97
N ALA A 291 -2.37 -6.46 12.64
CA ALA A 291 -2.56 -6.14 14.05
C ALA A 291 -1.48 -6.82 14.93
N PRO A 292 -0.93 -6.15 15.97
CA PRO A 292 -1.27 -4.78 16.43
C PRO A 292 -0.48 -3.65 15.73
N TYR A 293 0.41 -3.97 14.79
CA TYR A 293 1.28 -3.02 14.07
C TYR A 293 0.57 -2.08 13.08
N GLY A 294 -0.71 -2.29 12.81
CA GLY A 294 -1.47 -1.47 11.88
C GLY A 294 -1.01 -1.64 10.44
N TRP A 295 -1.02 -0.54 9.67
CA TRP A 295 -0.54 -0.52 8.29
C TRP A 295 0.98 -0.62 8.24
N VAL A 296 1.49 -1.69 7.61
CA VAL A 296 2.92 -1.92 7.38
C VAL A 296 3.23 -1.84 5.90
N ASN A 297 4.33 -1.16 5.58
CA ASN A 297 4.78 -0.93 4.20
C ASN A 297 5.67 -2.08 3.69
N PHE A 298 5.44 -2.46 2.43
CA PHE A 298 6.24 -3.43 1.69
C PHE A 298 6.47 -2.91 0.26
N ASP A 299 7.72 -2.62 -0.08
CA ASP A 299 8.09 -2.30 -1.47
C ASP A 299 8.51 -3.59 -2.20
N VAL A 300 7.53 -4.21 -2.86
CA VAL A 300 7.71 -5.51 -3.51
C VAL A 300 8.56 -5.36 -4.78
N SER A 301 8.30 -4.33 -5.57
CA SER A 301 8.98 -4.14 -6.86
C SER A 301 10.44 -3.71 -6.74
N GLU A 302 10.78 -2.80 -5.82
CA GLU A 302 12.20 -2.43 -5.64
C GLU A 302 12.97 -3.56 -4.95
N THR A 303 12.32 -4.34 -4.10
CA THR A 303 12.94 -5.55 -3.54
C THR A 303 13.26 -6.57 -4.64
N ASP A 304 12.33 -6.84 -5.56
CA ASP A 304 12.57 -7.74 -6.69
C ASP A 304 13.74 -7.27 -7.58
N LYS A 305 13.76 -5.98 -7.93
CA LYS A 305 14.87 -5.37 -8.68
C LYS A 305 16.21 -5.52 -7.96
N LEU A 306 16.24 -5.33 -6.64
CA LEU A 306 17.45 -5.52 -5.84
C LEU A 306 17.89 -6.98 -5.82
N LEU A 307 16.96 -7.92 -5.61
CA LEU A 307 17.26 -9.35 -5.63
C LEU A 307 17.80 -9.79 -6.99
N THR A 308 17.20 -9.34 -8.08
CA THR A 308 17.67 -9.60 -9.44
C THR A 308 19.10 -9.09 -9.65
N LYS A 309 19.40 -7.84 -9.22
CA LYS A 309 20.76 -7.29 -9.29
C LYS A 309 21.76 -8.09 -8.46
N LEU A 310 21.39 -8.53 -7.26
CA LEU A 310 22.24 -9.36 -6.40
C LEU A 310 22.55 -10.72 -7.04
N GLU A 311 21.56 -11.33 -7.69
CA GLU A 311 21.74 -12.61 -8.39
C GLU A 311 22.67 -12.47 -9.59
N GLN A 312 22.57 -11.36 -10.34
CA GLN A 312 23.40 -11.05 -11.51
C GLN A 312 24.80 -10.54 -11.18
N ASP A 313 25.09 -10.20 -9.91
CA ASP A 313 26.38 -9.65 -9.52
C ASP A 313 27.49 -10.71 -9.55
N GLU A 314 28.28 -10.74 -10.61
CA GLU A 314 29.38 -11.70 -10.80
C GLU A 314 30.53 -11.52 -9.79
N THR A 315 30.58 -10.38 -9.09
CA THR A 315 31.65 -10.11 -8.10
C THR A 315 31.41 -10.79 -6.74
N LYS A 316 30.19 -11.28 -6.48
CA LYS A 316 29.80 -11.92 -5.21
C LYS A 316 29.84 -13.44 -5.31
N SER A 317 30.38 -14.09 -4.27
CA SER A 317 30.33 -15.54 -4.17
C SER A 317 28.89 -16.04 -3.99
N PRO A 318 28.57 -17.31 -4.31
CA PRO A 318 27.25 -17.89 -4.06
C PRO A 318 26.79 -17.77 -2.59
N THR A 319 27.72 -17.87 -1.64
CA THR A 319 27.45 -17.71 -0.21
C THR A 319 27.05 -16.27 0.11
N ASP A 320 27.79 -15.28 -0.42
CA ASP A 320 27.49 -13.86 -0.19
C ASP A 320 26.15 -13.45 -0.81
N LYS A 321 25.83 -13.97 -2.01
CA LYS A 321 24.52 -13.77 -2.64
C LYS A 321 23.38 -14.31 -1.78
N THR A 322 23.57 -15.51 -1.22
CA THR A 322 22.58 -16.14 -0.33
C THR A 322 22.37 -15.31 0.94
N ALA A 323 23.46 -14.83 1.57
CA ALA A 323 23.39 -13.98 2.75
C ALA A 323 22.71 -12.63 2.45
N ALA A 324 23.07 -11.98 1.34
CA ALA A 324 22.48 -10.70 0.92
C ALA A 324 20.99 -10.84 0.59
N ARG A 325 20.58 -11.93 -0.06
CA ARG A 325 19.17 -12.25 -0.31
C ARG A 325 18.40 -12.42 1.01
N ALA A 326 18.97 -13.16 1.97
CA ALA A 326 18.34 -13.34 3.28
C ALA A 326 18.18 -12.01 4.03
N GLN A 327 19.21 -11.15 4.03
CA GLN A 327 19.14 -9.82 4.66
C GLN A 327 18.12 -8.91 3.98
N THR A 328 18.05 -8.93 2.65
CA THR A 328 17.09 -8.15 1.86
C THR A 328 15.65 -8.55 2.21
N LEU A 329 15.37 -9.85 2.24
CA LEU A 329 14.06 -10.37 2.63
C LEU A 329 13.74 -10.12 4.10
N ALA A 330 14.73 -10.19 5.00
CA ALA A 330 14.55 -9.86 6.40
C ALA A 330 14.15 -8.39 6.59
N ARG A 331 14.79 -7.46 5.86
CA ARG A 331 14.40 -6.04 5.87
C ARG A 331 13.00 -5.82 5.32
N LEU A 332 12.66 -6.46 4.20
CA LEU A 332 11.32 -6.39 3.62
C LEU A 332 10.26 -6.87 4.62
N PHE A 333 10.46 -8.04 5.22
CA PHE A 333 9.49 -8.65 6.12
C PHE A 333 9.52 -8.11 7.55
N GLY A 334 10.56 -7.37 7.93
CA GLY A 334 10.58 -6.54 9.15
C GLY A 334 9.69 -5.30 9.05
N GLY A 335 9.27 -4.92 7.84
CA GLY A 335 8.52 -3.69 7.58
C GLY A 335 9.45 -2.48 7.60
N PHE A 336 9.78 -1.98 6.41
CA PHE A 336 10.67 -0.84 6.23
C PHE A 336 10.16 0.10 5.15
N LYS A 337 10.14 1.39 5.44
CA LYS A 337 9.94 2.47 4.45
C LYS A 337 11.12 3.43 4.54
N ASP A 338 11.74 3.73 3.41
CA ASP A 338 12.81 4.71 3.31
C ASP A 338 12.32 6.17 3.43
N ASN A 339 13.28 7.07 3.64
CA ASN A 339 13.09 8.51 3.67
C ASN A 339 13.14 9.18 2.28
N THR A 340 13.37 8.41 1.20
CA THR A 340 13.44 8.91 -0.19
C THR A 340 12.13 8.78 -0.96
N TRP A 341 11.07 8.35 -0.29
CA TRP A 341 9.71 8.26 -0.81
C TRP A 341 8.72 8.78 0.24
N TYR A 342 7.76 9.59 -0.20
CA TYR A 342 6.68 10.09 0.65
C TYR A 342 5.32 9.79 0.01
N ARG A 343 4.34 9.47 0.85
CA ARG A 343 3.01 9.04 0.43
C ARG A 343 2.20 10.25 -0.01
N MET A 344 1.53 10.13 -1.15
CA MET A 344 0.54 11.06 -1.67
C MET A 344 -0.87 10.55 -1.39
N THR A 345 -1.16 9.28 -1.71
CA THR A 345 -2.49 8.70 -1.53
C THR A 345 -2.45 7.32 -0.90
N ALA A 346 -3.57 6.96 -0.28
CA ALA A 346 -3.90 5.61 0.16
C ALA A 346 -5.06 5.06 -0.68
N GLY A 347 -4.91 3.83 -1.17
CA GLY A 347 -5.93 3.11 -1.91
C GLY A 347 -6.04 3.49 -3.38
N THR A 348 -6.94 2.78 -4.09
CA THR A 348 -7.32 3.05 -5.48
C THR A 348 -8.85 3.17 -5.56
N ASP A 349 -9.39 3.62 -6.69
CA ASP A 349 -10.82 3.84 -6.91
C ASP A 349 -11.47 4.75 -5.84
N TYR A 350 -10.73 5.77 -5.38
CA TYR A 350 -11.35 6.85 -4.63
C TYR A 350 -12.06 7.81 -5.59
N PRO A 351 -13.27 8.26 -5.26
CA PRO A 351 -14.00 9.19 -6.12
C PRO A 351 -13.35 10.58 -6.04
N LEU A 352 -13.16 11.21 -7.19
CA LEU A 352 -12.67 12.58 -7.24
C LEU A 352 -13.77 13.55 -6.80
N VAL A 353 -13.35 14.64 -6.15
CA VAL A 353 -14.25 15.70 -5.67
C VAL A 353 -13.72 17.04 -6.20
N PRO A 354 -14.51 17.80 -6.99
CA PRO A 354 -15.79 17.40 -7.57
C PRO A 354 -15.64 16.20 -8.52
N ALA A 355 -16.76 15.52 -8.79
CA ALA A 355 -16.76 14.39 -9.71
C ALA A 355 -16.27 14.82 -11.10
N PRO A 356 -15.49 13.97 -11.79
CA PRO A 356 -15.06 14.24 -13.15
C PRO A 356 -16.25 14.18 -14.12
N ALA A 357 -16.11 14.82 -15.27
CA ALA A 357 -17.08 14.66 -16.34
C ALA A 357 -16.90 13.32 -17.08
N ALA A 358 -15.66 12.83 -17.17
CA ALA A 358 -15.38 11.48 -17.64
C ALA A 358 -15.54 10.45 -16.52
N ALA A 359 -15.20 9.19 -16.82
CA ALA A 359 -15.14 8.14 -15.82
C ALA A 359 -14.07 8.44 -14.75
N ASN A 360 -14.37 8.12 -13.49
CA ASN A 360 -13.42 8.30 -12.40
C ASN A 360 -12.14 7.48 -12.65
N PRO A 361 -10.95 8.10 -12.64
CA PRO A 361 -9.72 7.35 -12.81
C PRO A 361 -9.50 6.40 -11.63
N PRO A 362 -8.82 5.26 -11.83
CA PRO A 362 -8.53 4.34 -10.73
C PRO A 362 -7.59 4.96 -9.69
N LEU A 363 -6.75 5.92 -10.08
CA LEU A 363 -5.85 6.65 -9.19
C LEU A 363 -5.29 7.89 -9.89
N ILE A 364 -4.76 8.82 -9.10
CA ILE A 364 -3.97 9.96 -9.57
C ILE A 364 -2.49 9.67 -9.27
N ARG A 365 -1.66 9.49 -10.31
CA ARG A 365 -0.20 9.32 -10.13
C ARG A 365 0.49 10.64 -9.78
N THR A 366 0.04 11.73 -10.41
CA THR A 366 0.55 13.07 -10.18
C THR A 366 -0.56 14.10 -10.38
N ALA A 367 -1.24 14.03 -11.52
CA ALA A 367 -2.40 14.83 -11.84
C ALA A 367 -3.37 14.00 -12.69
N TYR A 368 -4.64 14.36 -12.66
CA TYR A 368 -5.64 13.93 -13.61
C TYR A 368 -6.25 15.16 -14.27
N ILE A 369 -6.27 15.19 -15.59
CA ILE A 369 -6.63 16.39 -16.36
C ILE A 369 -7.72 16.03 -17.36
N GLU A 370 -8.78 16.82 -17.40
CA GLU A 370 -9.86 16.72 -18.39
C GLU A 370 -9.97 18.03 -19.17
N CYS A 371 -10.21 17.95 -20.47
CA CYS A 371 -10.56 19.07 -21.33
C CYS A 371 -11.90 18.77 -22.00
N ASP A 372 -12.91 19.61 -21.74
CA ASP A 372 -14.28 19.46 -22.25
C ASP A 372 -14.91 18.07 -21.99
N GLY A 373 -14.55 17.46 -20.86
CA GLY A 373 -15.04 16.15 -20.44
C GLY A 373 -14.22 14.96 -20.97
N GLU A 374 -13.16 15.22 -21.73
CA GLU A 374 -12.26 14.18 -22.23
C GLU A 374 -10.96 14.15 -21.42
N PRO A 375 -10.56 13.01 -20.84
CA PRO A 375 -9.30 12.89 -20.12
C PRO A 375 -8.11 13.07 -21.05
N LEU A 376 -7.15 13.90 -20.64
CA LEU A 376 -5.85 13.93 -21.27
C LEU A 376 -5.08 12.64 -20.92
N PRO A 377 -4.39 12.02 -21.89
CA PRO A 377 -3.64 10.81 -21.62
C PRO A 377 -2.53 11.10 -20.62
N ASP A 378 -2.42 10.21 -19.64
CA ASP A 378 -1.35 10.20 -18.68
C ASP A 378 0.00 10.02 -19.41
N PRO A 379 1.04 10.81 -19.10
CA PRO A 379 2.35 10.62 -19.69
C PRO A 379 2.83 9.21 -19.33
N ASP A 380 3.27 8.46 -20.33
CA ASP A 380 4.01 7.23 -20.09
C ASP A 380 5.48 7.59 -19.91
N PRO A 381 5.99 7.66 -18.67
CA PRO A 381 7.38 8.02 -18.42
C PRO A 381 8.37 7.01 -19.00
N SER A 382 7.88 5.88 -19.48
CA SER A 382 8.68 4.75 -19.88
C SER A 382 8.66 4.44 -21.37
N ASN A 383 7.93 5.24 -22.14
CA ASN A 383 7.98 5.23 -23.59
C ASN A 383 8.83 6.42 -24.10
N PRO A 384 10.16 6.28 -24.22
CA PRO A 384 11.04 7.36 -24.67
C PRO A 384 10.80 7.81 -26.12
N ALA A 385 10.06 7.01 -26.90
CA ALA A 385 9.67 7.35 -28.28
C ALA A 385 8.40 8.20 -28.34
N ASN A 386 7.53 8.13 -27.31
CA ASN A 386 6.33 8.95 -27.21
C ASN A 386 6.59 10.20 -26.36
N LYS A 387 7.24 11.19 -26.98
CA LYS A 387 7.54 12.49 -26.34
C LYS A 387 6.38 13.49 -26.41
N LEU A 388 5.25 13.10 -26.99
CA LEU A 388 4.03 13.90 -27.02
C LEU A 388 3.26 13.62 -25.73
N PHE A 389 3.70 14.26 -24.66
CA PHE A 389 2.96 14.21 -23.42
C PHE A 389 1.84 15.26 -23.47
N ALA A 390 0.64 14.88 -23.04
CA ALA A 390 -0.43 15.87 -22.89
C ALA A 390 -0.12 16.88 -21.77
N TRP A 391 0.78 16.50 -20.85
CA TRP A 391 1.31 17.35 -19.80
C TRP A 391 2.69 16.88 -19.30
N HIS A 392 3.46 17.80 -18.71
CA HIS A 392 4.77 17.54 -18.13
C HIS A 392 4.82 17.91 -16.66
N LEU A 393 5.66 17.20 -15.92
CA LEU A 393 5.99 17.52 -14.53
C LEU A 393 7.48 17.83 -14.44
N LEU A 394 7.81 19.00 -13.90
CA LEU A 394 9.15 19.29 -13.42
C LEU A 394 9.10 19.30 -11.91
N ILE A 395 9.93 18.48 -11.25
CA ILE A 395 10.15 18.59 -9.82
C ILE A 395 11.56 19.12 -9.63
N ASP A 396 11.67 20.28 -9.00
CA ASP A 396 12.92 20.74 -8.42
C ASP A 396 12.89 20.43 -6.92
N TRP A 397 14.03 19.97 -6.41
CA TRP A 397 14.20 19.73 -4.99
C TRP A 397 15.58 20.18 -4.53
N GLY A 398 15.57 20.97 -3.47
CA GLY A 398 16.73 21.22 -2.63
C GLY A 398 16.77 20.20 -1.51
N ARG A 399 17.82 19.38 -1.44
CA ARG A 399 18.15 18.62 -0.23
C ARG A 399 18.99 19.54 0.65
N GLU A 400 18.44 19.99 1.77
CA GLU A 400 19.26 20.58 2.81
C GLU A 400 20.04 19.43 3.47
N ALA A 401 21.37 19.43 3.29
CA ALA A 401 22.23 18.55 4.07
C ALA A 401 22.39 19.17 5.46
N GLY A 402 21.85 18.54 6.50
CA GLY A 402 22.20 18.89 7.88
C GLY A 402 21.14 18.60 8.95
N ALA A 403 21.23 17.43 9.56
CA ALA A 403 21.54 17.32 10.99
C ALA A 403 22.33 16.01 11.12
N GLU A 404 23.57 16.11 11.61
CA GLU A 404 24.47 14.97 11.85
C GLU A 404 23.86 13.91 12.78
#